data_AF-A0A7J2YVS4-F1
#
_entry.id   AF-A0A7J2YVS4-F1
#
_cell.length_a   1.000
_cell.length_b   1.000
_cell.length_c   1.000
_cell.angle_alpha   90.00
_cell.angle_beta   90.00
_cell.angle_gamma   90.00
#
_symmetry.space_group_name_H-M   'P 1'
#
loop_
_entity.id
_entity.type
_entity.pdbx_description
1 polymer ?
#
loop_
_entity_poly.entity_id
_entity_poly.type
_entity_poly.pdbx_seq_one_letter_code
_entity_poly.pdbx_strand_id
1 'polypeptide(L)'
;MIQRTAPLASAITRNRNLSVEELKSLNLPLIIQGDTVTIERSLNGFRLRTPISIKLNKLLEAQEKGLVDYVIRSCIERQPGIIPYIFEYQSMLKMARHFLRHCSASHDSCLMYSTKFKRYAEWLGHNPDIIIQDVKPVGAVPDPTKVQNHCEFLSDYLAELQDSGLKPNAVCNCIKAVKTFYRANGIKKVELDEPLKRKVTYKDRAPKPEEIAIMLDKAATREAFIVAAIASGGFREGTFAKLKYRHVREDLEAGRVPIHIHVEAAITKGKYHDYDTFLNAEACQLLKLYIQDRQRGGRSMPPEELTDESPLIRNSHITDKVLGVSEKTIREIVHELAVSTKVAQKLPNSWMYSVRTHSLRKFFRSQLSVAKIDSEIIEYMMGHTINTYEDVQSLGVETLRNLYTAAGLAIRPKTQVNRIEQLKEIIRAWGGNPEEVLSKDALFRGNVTERQDETQNHQLSILAENLKQIIRKEATE
;
A
#
# COMPACT_ATOMS: atom_id res chain seq x y z
N MET A 1 -31.77 47.41 44.26
CA MET A 1 -31.10 46.10 44.07
C MET A 1 -29.71 46.37 43.49
N ILE A 2 -28.66 46.24 44.29
CA ILE A 2 -27.28 46.41 43.85
C ILE A 2 -26.80 45.03 43.37
N GLN A 3 -26.73 44.81 42.06
CA GLN A 3 -26.11 43.62 41.49
C GLN A 3 -24.61 43.69 41.75
N ARG A 4 -24.14 42.91 42.74
CA ARG A 4 -22.73 42.57 42.90
C ARG A 4 -22.35 41.60 41.78
N THR A 5 -21.77 42.11 40.69
CA THR A 5 -21.02 41.29 39.74
C THR A 5 -19.75 40.84 40.45
N ALA A 6 -19.73 39.58 40.90
CA ALA A 6 -18.50 38.96 41.37
C ALA A 6 -17.45 39.01 40.25
N PRO A 7 -16.19 39.40 40.53
CA PRO A 7 -15.14 39.41 39.52
C PRO A 7 -14.95 37.97 39.02
N LEU A 8 -15.20 37.75 37.73
CA LEU A 8 -14.88 36.48 37.06
C LEU A 8 -13.40 36.19 37.32
N ALA A 9 -13.11 35.03 37.92
CA ALA A 9 -11.74 34.58 38.14
C ALA A 9 -10.98 34.62 36.80
N SER A 10 -9.75 35.15 36.83
CA SER A 10 -8.92 35.25 35.63
C SER A 10 -8.76 33.86 35.00
N ALA A 11 -9.05 33.75 33.70
CA ALA A 11 -8.88 32.51 32.97
C ALA A 11 -7.42 32.04 33.07
N ILE A 12 -7.21 30.78 33.44
CA ILE A 12 -5.88 30.19 33.48
C ILE A 12 -5.38 30.09 32.03
N THR A 13 -4.33 30.85 31.71
CA THR A 13 -3.68 30.79 30.40
C THR A 13 -2.37 30.03 30.51
N ARG A 14 -2.17 29.05 29.62
CA ARG A 14 -0.89 28.37 29.45
C ARG A 14 -0.34 28.72 28.08
N ASN A 15 0.61 29.64 28.05
CA ASN A 15 1.29 30.00 26.81
C ASN A 15 2.37 28.97 26.52
N ARG A 16 2.20 28.21 25.44
CA ARG A 16 3.22 27.33 24.91
C ARG A 16 3.90 28.10 23.79
N ASN A 17 5.10 28.61 24.05
CA ASN A 17 5.86 29.38 23.06
C ASN A 17 6.88 28.45 22.41
N LEU A 18 6.77 28.31 21.08
CA LEU A 18 7.80 27.64 20.28
C LEU A 18 9.02 28.57 20.20
N SER A 19 10.22 28.08 20.49
CA SER A 19 11.46 28.87 20.36
C SER A 19 12.13 28.69 18.99
N VAL A 20 13.01 29.62 18.63
CA VAL A 20 13.84 29.49 17.42
C VAL A 20 14.84 28.34 17.56
N GLU A 21 15.36 28.06 18.76
CA GLU A 21 16.22 26.88 18.97
C GLU A 21 15.46 25.58 18.73
N GLU A 22 14.20 25.50 19.19
CA GLU A 22 13.36 24.33 18.93
C GLU A 22 13.10 24.13 17.43
N LEU A 23 12.92 25.19 16.66
CA LEU A 23 12.83 25.11 15.19
C LEU A 23 14.13 24.62 14.56
N LYS A 24 15.28 25.13 15.02
CA LYS A 24 16.61 24.70 14.54
C LYS A 24 16.92 23.25 14.91
N SER A 25 16.31 22.71 15.97
CA SER A 25 16.46 21.31 16.37
C SER A 25 15.73 20.33 15.45
N LEU A 26 14.84 20.80 14.58
CA LEU A 26 14.14 19.96 13.63
C LEU A 26 15.10 19.54 12.50
N ASN A 27 15.10 18.25 12.16
CA ASN A 27 15.83 17.74 11.01
C ASN A 27 15.08 18.08 9.70
N LEU A 28 15.10 19.37 9.35
CA LEU A 28 14.43 19.98 8.21
C LEU A 28 15.38 20.97 7.51
N PRO A 29 15.24 21.16 6.18
CA PRO A 29 16.08 22.08 5.41
C PRO A 29 15.64 23.54 5.57
N LEU A 30 15.66 24.04 6.81
CA LEU A 30 15.26 25.40 7.18
C LEU A 30 16.47 26.33 7.24
N ILE A 31 16.42 27.44 6.50
CA ILE A 31 17.40 28.52 6.56
C ILE A 31 16.74 29.73 7.22
N ILE A 32 17.12 30.05 8.46
CA ILE A 32 16.54 31.16 9.22
C ILE A 32 17.45 32.38 9.10
N GLN A 33 16.94 33.46 8.53
CA GLN A 33 17.64 34.73 8.33
C GLN A 33 16.75 35.89 8.80
N GLY A 34 17.07 36.47 9.96
CA GLY A 34 16.25 37.52 10.57
C GLY A 34 14.82 37.05 10.83
N ASP A 35 13.83 37.76 10.27
CA ASP A 35 12.40 37.46 10.38
C ASP A 35 11.88 36.55 9.25
N THR A 36 12.77 35.93 8.47
CA THR A 36 12.38 35.06 7.34
C THR A 36 12.98 33.67 7.48
N VAL A 37 12.17 32.66 7.18
CA VAL A 37 12.57 31.26 7.06
C VAL A 37 12.43 30.83 5.61
N THR A 38 13.54 30.42 5.03
CA THR A 38 13.63 29.98 3.63
C THR A 38 13.84 28.48 3.56
N ILE A 39 13.14 27.83 2.63
CA ILE A 39 13.34 26.40 2.28
C ILE A 39 13.73 26.33 0.81
N GLU A 40 14.97 25.90 0.56
CA GLU A 40 15.51 25.79 -0.80
C GLU A 40 15.65 24.35 -1.29
N ARG A 41 15.60 23.38 -0.39
CA ARG A 41 15.85 21.96 -0.68
C ARG A 41 14.76 21.07 -0.10
N SER A 42 14.56 19.91 -0.71
CA SER A 42 13.70 18.85 -0.19
C SER A 42 14.38 18.07 0.94
N LEU A 43 13.68 17.13 1.58
CA LEU A 43 14.25 16.31 2.66
C LEU A 43 15.38 15.40 2.16
N ASN A 44 15.35 15.07 0.86
CA ASN A 44 16.36 14.26 0.18
C ASN A 44 17.49 15.11 -0.44
N GLY A 45 17.53 16.42 -0.17
CA GLY A 45 18.59 17.32 -0.61
C GLY A 45 18.45 17.90 -2.02
N PHE A 46 17.39 17.53 -2.76
CA PHE A 46 17.10 18.08 -4.09
C PHE A 46 16.70 19.55 -4.01
N ARG A 47 17.22 20.39 -4.91
CA ARG A 47 16.86 21.82 -4.96
C ARG A 47 15.41 22.00 -5.43
N LEU A 48 14.65 22.81 -4.70
CA LEU A 48 13.28 23.17 -5.09
C LEU A 48 13.32 24.10 -6.30
N ARG A 49 12.36 23.92 -7.22
CA ARG A 49 12.21 24.80 -8.40
C ARG A 49 11.95 26.26 -8.00
N THR A 50 11.16 26.44 -6.95
CA THR A 50 10.86 27.74 -6.37
C THR A 50 11.14 27.65 -4.88
N PRO A 51 12.11 28.41 -4.36
CA PRO A 51 12.34 28.52 -2.92
C PRO A 51 11.07 29.01 -2.21
N ILE A 52 10.81 28.46 -1.03
CA ILE A 52 9.71 28.93 -0.18
C ILE A 52 10.28 29.95 0.80
N SER A 53 9.58 31.05 0.97
CA SER A 53 9.83 32.03 2.02
C SER A 53 8.61 32.13 2.93
N ILE A 54 8.82 32.10 4.24
CA ILE A 54 7.79 32.19 5.28
C ILE A 54 8.29 33.16 6.35
N LYS A 55 7.43 34.05 6.85
CA LYS A 55 7.79 34.90 7.99
C LYS A 55 7.98 34.05 9.25
N LEU A 56 9.02 34.31 10.03
CA LEU A 56 9.37 33.52 11.21
C LEU A 56 8.22 33.52 12.23
N ASN A 57 7.59 34.67 12.47
CA ASN A 57 6.45 34.79 13.36
C ASN A 57 5.31 33.81 13.04
N LYS A 58 4.98 33.58 11.76
CA LYS A 58 3.94 32.63 11.32
C LYS A 58 4.26 31.18 11.67
N LEU A 59 5.54 30.78 11.63
CA LEU A 59 5.93 29.45 12.13
C LEU A 59 5.82 29.37 13.66
N LEU A 60 6.22 30.42 14.37
CA LEU A 60 6.17 30.46 15.83
C LEU A 60 4.73 30.44 16.36
N GLU A 61 3.79 31.04 15.63
CA GLU A 61 2.34 30.97 15.93
C GLU A 61 1.78 29.55 15.91
N ALA A 62 2.47 28.57 15.30
CA ALA A 62 2.05 27.17 15.37
C ALA A 62 2.14 26.60 16.80
N GLN A 63 2.96 27.21 17.68
CA GLN A 63 3.19 26.87 19.10
C GLN A 63 3.74 25.45 19.38
N GLU A 64 3.73 24.56 18.39
CA GLU A 64 4.07 23.16 18.53
C GLU A 64 5.13 22.78 17.49
N LYS A 65 6.35 22.47 17.92
CA LYS A 65 7.42 22.03 17.02
C LYS A 65 7.03 20.83 16.14
N GLY A 66 6.25 19.90 16.70
CA GLY A 66 5.76 18.72 15.98
C GLY A 66 4.73 19.06 14.90
N LEU A 67 3.96 20.14 15.06
CA LEU A 67 3.03 20.60 14.02
C LEU A 67 3.80 21.23 12.87
N VAL A 68 4.84 22.01 13.18
CA VAL A 68 5.73 22.60 12.16
C VAL A 68 6.38 21.52 11.32
N ASP A 69 7.01 20.53 11.98
CA ASP A 69 7.65 19.40 11.30
C ASP A 69 6.65 18.62 10.43
N TYR A 70 5.47 18.32 10.98
CA TYR A 70 4.41 17.62 10.26
C TYR A 70 3.95 18.36 8.99
N VAL A 71 3.69 19.66 9.06
CA VAL A 71 3.22 20.46 7.91
C VAL A 71 4.28 20.49 6.81
N ILE A 72 5.54 20.75 7.17
CA ILE A 72 6.65 20.82 6.21
C ILE A 72 6.84 19.45 5.54
N ARG A 73 6.98 18.36 6.31
CA ARG A 73 7.13 17.01 5.76
C ARG A 73 5.95 16.58 4.88
N SER A 74 4.73 17.05 5.20
CA SER A 74 3.53 16.74 4.43
C SER A 74 3.55 17.30 3.01
N CYS A 75 4.14 18.48 2.82
CA CYS A 75 4.00 19.23 1.58
C CYS A 75 5.30 19.32 0.76
N ILE A 76 6.47 19.26 1.40
CA ILE A 76 7.77 19.63 0.78
C ILE A 76 8.14 18.78 -0.43
N GLU A 77 7.84 17.48 -0.46
CA GLU A 77 8.22 16.60 -1.57
C GLU A 77 7.27 16.69 -2.78
N ARG A 78 6.00 17.07 -2.56
CA ARG A 78 4.95 16.99 -3.61
C ARG A 78 4.45 18.36 -4.06
N GLN A 79 4.12 19.23 -3.12
CA GLN A 79 3.59 20.57 -3.42
C GLN A 79 4.11 21.57 -2.37
N PRO A 80 5.40 21.95 -2.46
CA PRO A 80 6.04 22.81 -1.47
C PRO A 80 5.31 24.16 -1.26
N GLY A 81 4.69 24.71 -2.33
CA GLY A 81 3.95 25.98 -2.26
C GLY A 81 2.68 25.98 -1.38
N ILE A 82 2.24 24.84 -0.85
CA ILE A 82 1.14 24.77 0.12
C ILE A 82 1.62 25.08 1.56
N ILE A 83 2.91 24.91 1.84
CA ILE A 83 3.51 25.20 3.16
C ILE A 83 3.22 26.64 3.61
N PRO A 84 3.58 27.69 2.84
CA PRO A 84 3.32 29.07 3.28
C PRO A 84 1.83 29.33 3.43
N TYR A 85 0.98 28.75 2.58
CA TYR A 85 -0.47 28.89 2.67
C TYR A 85 -1.05 28.33 3.98
N ILE A 86 -0.53 27.19 4.47
CA ILE A 86 -0.99 26.63 5.74
C ILE A 86 -0.56 27.52 6.91
N PHE A 87 0.70 27.98 6.94
CA PHE A 87 1.20 28.82 8.03
C PHE A 87 0.64 30.24 8.02
N GLU A 88 0.18 30.75 6.88
CA GLU A 88 -0.41 32.09 6.80
C GLU A 88 -1.72 32.19 7.60
N TYR A 89 -2.51 31.11 7.62
CA TYR A 89 -3.88 31.10 8.16
C TYR A 89 -4.03 30.18 9.37
N GLN A 90 -4.51 30.73 10.49
CA GLN A 90 -4.66 29.98 11.75
C GLN A 90 -5.70 28.84 11.65
N SER A 91 -6.76 29.05 10.87
CA SER A 91 -7.77 28.04 10.57
C SER A 91 -7.24 26.84 9.79
N MET A 92 -6.23 27.05 8.93
CA MET A 92 -5.53 25.98 8.22
C MET A 92 -4.60 25.21 9.16
N LEU A 93 -3.87 25.89 10.04
CA LEU A 93 -3.08 25.25 11.08
C LEU A 93 -3.93 24.39 12.02
N LYS A 94 -5.15 24.83 12.36
CA LYS A 94 -6.10 24.01 13.13
C LYS A 94 -6.49 22.72 12.39
N MET A 95 -6.71 22.78 11.08
CA MET A 95 -6.97 21.58 10.27
C MET A 95 -5.76 20.64 10.22
N ALA A 96 -4.54 21.16 10.02
CA ALA A 96 -3.32 20.36 10.06
C ALA A 96 -3.12 19.71 11.46
N ARG A 97 -3.34 20.46 12.53
CA ARG A 97 -3.29 19.98 13.91
C ARG A 97 -4.31 18.87 14.15
N HIS A 98 -5.51 18.99 13.60
CA HIS A 98 -6.52 17.92 13.68
C HIS A 98 -6.01 16.60 13.11
N PHE A 99 -5.38 16.61 11.93
CA PHE A 99 -4.82 15.39 11.34
C PHE A 99 -3.68 14.80 12.18
N LEU A 100 -2.81 15.67 12.73
CA LEU A 100 -1.67 15.24 13.53
C LEU A 100 -2.09 14.63 14.87
N ARG A 101 -3.09 15.21 15.54
CA ARG A 101 -3.43 14.89 16.94
C ARG A 101 -4.63 13.97 17.11
N HIS A 102 -5.57 13.98 16.17
CA HIS A 102 -6.85 13.28 16.29
C HIS A 102 -7.09 12.27 15.16
N CYS A 103 -6.12 12.09 14.26
CA CYS A 103 -6.16 11.11 13.18
C CYS A 103 -4.84 10.34 13.12
N SER A 104 -4.59 9.62 12.02
CA SER A 104 -3.37 8.83 11.81
C SER A 104 -2.10 9.63 11.51
N ALA A 105 -2.14 10.97 11.58
CA ALA A 105 -1.05 11.86 11.17
C ALA A 105 -0.51 11.56 9.75
N SER A 106 -1.41 11.22 8.82
CA SER A 106 -1.06 10.98 7.42
C SER A 106 -0.58 12.26 6.73
N HIS A 107 0.66 12.27 6.24
CA HIS A 107 1.23 13.38 5.47
C HIS A 107 0.39 13.71 4.22
N ASP A 108 -0.04 12.68 3.49
CA ASP A 108 -0.88 12.83 2.30
C ASP A 108 -2.23 13.47 2.63
N SER A 109 -2.81 13.17 3.80
CA SER A 109 -4.10 13.75 4.20
C SER A 109 -3.96 15.24 4.45
N CYS A 110 -2.91 15.68 5.17
CA CYS A 110 -2.65 17.10 5.40
C CYS A 110 -2.50 17.87 4.08
N LEU A 111 -1.66 17.36 3.17
CA LEU A 111 -1.46 17.99 1.87
C LEU A 111 -2.75 18.01 1.04
N MET A 112 -3.43 16.85 0.87
CA MET A 112 -4.58 16.75 -0.02
C MET A 112 -5.79 17.56 0.46
N TYR A 113 -6.04 17.58 1.77
CA TYR A 113 -7.13 18.39 2.31
C TYR A 113 -6.80 19.87 2.22
N SER A 114 -5.55 20.27 2.47
CA SER A 114 -5.14 21.67 2.36
C SER A 114 -5.24 22.19 0.92
N THR A 115 -4.77 21.42 -0.07
CA THR A 115 -4.89 21.82 -1.48
C THR A 115 -6.35 21.89 -1.93
N LYS A 116 -7.20 20.95 -1.50
CA LYS A 116 -8.63 20.94 -1.86
C LYS A 116 -9.39 22.08 -1.20
N PHE A 117 -9.09 22.37 0.06
CA PHE A 117 -9.70 23.50 0.75
C PHE A 117 -9.24 24.82 0.14
N LYS A 118 -7.96 24.95 -0.22
CA LYS A 118 -7.45 26.14 -0.93
C LYS A 118 -8.28 26.45 -2.19
N ARG A 119 -8.59 25.42 -3.00
CA ARG A 119 -9.45 25.57 -4.18
C ARG A 119 -10.87 26.04 -3.83
N TYR A 120 -11.44 25.58 -2.71
CA TYR A 120 -12.75 26.05 -2.24
C TYR A 120 -12.69 27.51 -1.76
N ALA A 121 -11.67 27.87 -0.99
CA ALA A 121 -11.46 29.24 -0.53
C ALA A 121 -11.28 30.22 -1.70
N GLU A 122 -10.52 29.81 -2.73
CA GLU A 122 -10.37 30.57 -3.98
C GLU A 122 -11.70 30.72 -4.73
N TRP A 123 -12.52 29.67 -4.81
CA TRP A 123 -13.87 29.74 -5.42
C TRP A 123 -14.81 30.66 -4.65
N LEU A 124 -14.79 30.59 -3.31
CA LEU A 124 -15.62 31.43 -2.45
C LEU A 124 -15.14 32.89 -2.41
N GLY A 125 -13.92 33.17 -2.89
CA GLY A 125 -13.34 34.52 -2.94
C GLY A 125 -12.82 35.05 -1.60
N HIS A 126 -12.72 34.19 -0.58
CA HIS A 126 -12.33 34.58 0.77
C HIS A 126 -11.19 33.71 1.31
N ASN A 127 -10.33 34.30 2.14
CA ASN A 127 -9.26 33.53 2.78
C ASN A 127 -9.82 32.64 3.92
N PRO A 128 -9.11 31.58 4.31
CA PRO A 128 -9.59 30.61 5.31
C PRO A 128 -10.03 31.22 6.64
N ASP A 129 -9.32 32.22 7.14
CA ASP A 129 -9.62 32.83 8.44
C ASP A 129 -10.89 33.70 8.37
N ILE A 130 -11.09 34.45 7.28
CA ILE A 130 -12.33 35.21 7.04
C ILE A 130 -13.54 34.27 6.92
N ILE A 131 -13.39 33.12 6.24
CA ILE A 131 -14.46 32.11 6.12
C ILE A 131 -14.92 31.62 7.50
N ILE A 132 -13.98 31.38 8.43
CA ILE A 132 -14.33 30.99 9.80
C ILE A 132 -14.90 32.15 10.60
N GLN A 133 -14.38 33.36 10.40
CA GLN A 133 -14.85 34.57 11.06
C GLN A 133 -16.30 34.92 10.69
N ASP A 134 -16.71 34.73 9.43
CA ASP A 134 -18.11 34.96 9.03
C ASP A 134 -19.07 34.03 9.76
N VAL A 135 -18.69 32.76 9.96
CA VAL A 135 -19.50 31.80 10.72
C VAL A 135 -19.44 32.07 12.24
N LYS A 136 -18.34 32.63 12.73
CA LYS A 136 -18.08 32.91 14.15
C LYS A 136 -17.78 34.40 14.38
N PRO A 137 -18.77 35.30 14.20
CA PRO A 137 -18.52 36.74 14.26
C PRO A 137 -18.18 37.21 15.68
N VAL A 138 -18.78 36.58 16.71
CA VAL A 138 -18.60 36.94 18.12
C VAL A 138 -18.00 35.75 18.88
N GLY A 139 -16.68 35.60 18.81
CA GLY A 139 -15.93 34.62 19.60
C GLY A 139 -16.00 33.19 19.06
N ALA A 140 -16.28 32.23 19.93
CA ALA A 140 -16.12 30.80 19.62
C ALA A 140 -17.40 30.12 19.09
N VAL A 141 -18.56 30.76 19.24
CA VAL A 141 -19.88 30.18 18.96
C VAL A 141 -20.28 30.46 17.51
N PRO A 142 -20.63 29.42 16.72
CA PRO A 142 -21.18 29.61 15.38
C PRO A 142 -22.54 30.29 15.39
N ASP A 143 -22.75 31.27 14.52
CA ASP A 143 -24.06 31.84 14.24
C ASP A 143 -24.89 30.86 13.39
N PRO A 144 -26.08 30.41 13.85
CA PRO A 144 -26.90 29.46 13.11
C PRO A 144 -27.28 29.90 11.69
N THR A 145 -27.58 31.18 11.48
CA THR A 145 -27.95 31.73 10.17
C THR A 145 -26.76 31.68 9.23
N LYS A 146 -25.57 32.03 9.74
CA LYS A 146 -24.34 31.95 8.94
C LYS A 146 -23.96 30.51 8.63
N VAL A 147 -24.13 29.59 9.58
CA VAL A 147 -23.95 28.15 9.30
C VAL A 147 -24.85 27.69 8.16
N GLN A 148 -26.11 28.13 8.13
CA GLN A 148 -27.04 27.81 7.04
C GLN A 148 -26.54 28.33 5.68
N ASN A 149 -26.11 29.59 5.61
CA ASN A 149 -25.54 30.15 4.38
C ASN A 149 -24.32 29.35 3.90
N HIS A 150 -23.46 28.88 4.82
CA HIS A 150 -22.31 28.06 4.47
C HIS A 150 -22.67 26.63 4.04
N CYS A 151 -23.82 26.09 4.47
CA CYS A 151 -24.38 24.87 3.89
C CYS A 151 -24.82 25.11 2.44
N GLU A 152 -25.47 26.25 2.15
CA GLU A 152 -25.85 26.64 0.79
C GLU A 152 -24.62 26.82 -0.11
N PHE A 153 -23.57 27.52 0.35
CA PHE A 153 -22.31 27.63 -0.38
C PHE A 153 -21.64 26.27 -0.64
N LEU A 154 -21.80 25.31 0.27
CA LEU A 154 -21.28 23.95 0.06
C LEU A 154 -22.06 23.21 -1.03
N SER A 155 -23.37 23.42 -1.11
CA SER A 155 -24.24 22.89 -2.17
C SER A 155 -23.95 23.53 -3.52
N ASP A 156 -23.74 24.85 -3.57
CA ASP A 156 -23.33 25.56 -4.79
C ASP A 156 -21.96 25.09 -5.28
N TYR A 157 -21.01 24.90 -4.35
CA TYR A 157 -19.71 24.34 -4.70
C TYR A 157 -19.81 22.91 -5.20
N LEU A 158 -20.74 22.11 -4.67
CA LEU A 158 -21.01 20.77 -5.19
C LEU A 158 -21.48 20.83 -6.65
N ALA A 159 -22.40 21.74 -6.98
CA ALA A 159 -22.88 21.94 -8.34
C ALA A 159 -21.74 22.32 -9.29
N GLU A 160 -20.92 23.32 -8.94
CA GLU A 160 -19.73 23.72 -9.70
C GLU A 160 -18.74 22.56 -9.94
N LEU A 161 -18.51 21.73 -8.91
CA LEU A 161 -17.66 20.56 -9.04
C LEU A 161 -18.26 19.50 -9.99
N GLN A 162 -19.57 19.35 -10.04
CA GLN A 162 -20.25 18.43 -10.94
C GLN A 162 -20.26 18.95 -12.39
N ASP A 163 -20.54 20.24 -12.57
CA ASP A 163 -20.58 20.91 -13.88
C ASP A 163 -19.20 21.00 -14.54
N SER A 164 -18.14 21.15 -13.74
CA SER A 164 -16.75 21.05 -14.22
C SER A 164 -16.32 19.64 -14.65
N GLY A 165 -17.22 18.65 -14.62
CA GLY A 165 -16.99 17.29 -15.13
C GLY A 165 -16.09 16.43 -14.25
N LEU A 166 -15.89 16.80 -12.98
CA LEU A 166 -15.10 15.99 -12.05
C LEU A 166 -15.78 14.65 -11.77
N LYS A 167 -14.96 13.62 -11.56
CA LYS A 167 -15.48 12.27 -11.25
C LYS A 167 -16.14 12.24 -9.86
N PRO A 168 -17.18 11.42 -9.64
CA PRO A 168 -17.93 11.40 -8.39
C PRO A 168 -17.07 11.26 -7.12
N ASN A 169 -16.05 10.39 -7.15
CA ASN A 169 -15.13 10.24 -6.02
C ASN A 169 -14.22 11.48 -5.82
N ALA A 170 -13.84 12.17 -6.89
CA ALA A 170 -13.06 13.40 -6.80
C ALA A 170 -13.90 14.53 -6.16
N VAL A 171 -15.15 14.67 -6.59
CA VAL A 171 -16.14 15.59 -6.00
C VAL A 171 -16.31 15.28 -4.52
N CYS A 172 -16.58 14.02 -4.17
CA CYS A 172 -16.70 13.58 -2.77
C CYS A 172 -15.48 13.96 -1.93
N ASN A 173 -14.27 13.82 -2.47
CA ASN A 173 -13.05 14.15 -1.73
C ASN A 173 -12.87 15.67 -1.54
N CYS A 174 -13.31 16.50 -2.50
CA CYS A 174 -13.32 17.96 -2.33
C CYS A 174 -14.31 18.38 -1.24
N ILE A 175 -15.56 17.89 -1.30
CA ILE A 175 -16.59 18.17 -0.29
C ILE A 175 -16.15 17.70 1.10
N LYS A 176 -15.56 16.50 1.22
CA LYS A 176 -15.00 16.01 2.48
C LYS A 176 -13.93 16.95 3.05
N ALA A 177 -13.08 17.52 2.19
CA ALA A 177 -12.06 18.45 2.65
C ALA A 177 -12.66 19.71 3.26
N VAL A 178 -13.69 20.27 2.62
CA VAL A 178 -14.42 21.44 3.12
C VAL A 178 -15.12 21.13 4.45
N LYS A 179 -15.86 20.03 4.54
CA LYS A 179 -16.51 19.60 5.80
C LYS A 179 -15.50 19.39 6.94
N THR A 180 -14.35 18.79 6.66
CA THR A 180 -13.29 18.59 7.65
C THR A 180 -12.67 19.92 8.10
N PHE A 181 -12.49 20.89 7.20
CA PHE A 181 -12.00 22.22 7.57
C PHE A 181 -12.91 22.90 8.59
N TYR A 182 -14.23 22.97 8.32
CA TYR A 182 -15.20 23.54 9.28
C TYR A 182 -15.18 22.79 10.61
N ARG A 183 -15.17 21.45 10.58
CA ARG A 183 -15.14 20.60 11.78
C ARG A 183 -13.88 20.84 12.62
N ALA A 184 -12.71 20.89 12.00
CA ALA A 184 -11.44 21.16 12.69
C ALA A 184 -11.42 22.56 13.33
N ASN A 185 -12.19 23.50 12.78
CA ASN A 185 -12.39 24.83 13.32
C ASN A 185 -13.59 24.94 14.28
N GLY A 186 -14.16 23.81 14.71
CA GLY A 186 -15.22 23.75 15.71
C GLY A 186 -16.60 24.16 15.19
N ILE A 187 -16.86 23.98 13.89
CA ILE A 187 -18.17 24.17 13.25
C ILE A 187 -18.62 22.80 12.75
N LYS A 188 -19.56 22.17 13.44
CA LYS A 188 -19.95 20.78 13.17
C LYS A 188 -21.07 20.62 12.15
N LYS A 189 -21.88 21.66 11.93
CA LYS A 189 -23.15 21.59 11.20
C LYS A 189 -23.09 22.01 9.72
N VAL A 190 -21.90 22.26 9.17
CA VAL A 190 -21.77 22.52 7.72
C VAL A 190 -21.78 21.19 6.99
N GLU A 191 -22.97 20.79 6.55
CA GLU A 191 -23.25 19.50 5.92
C GLU A 191 -24.02 19.68 4.60
N LEU A 192 -24.26 18.58 3.90
CA LEU A 192 -25.09 18.58 2.69
C LEU A 192 -26.41 17.91 3.09
N ASP A 193 -27.53 18.43 2.62
CA ASP A 193 -28.86 17.86 2.91
C ASP A 193 -28.99 16.45 2.33
N GLU A 194 -28.43 16.23 1.14
CA GLU A 194 -28.42 14.94 0.48
C GLU A 194 -27.04 14.25 0.52
N PRO A 195 -27.00 12.92 0.72
CA PRO A 195 -25.76 12.18 0.65
C PRO A 195 -25.26 12.07 -0.80
N LEU A 196 -23.96 12.30 -0.98
CA LEU A 196 -23.33 12.14 -2.30
C LEU A 196 -23.37 10.68 -2.77
N LYS A 197 -23.94 10.44 -3.95
CA LYS A 197 -23.92 9.12 -4.60
C LYS A 197 -22.49 8.73 -4.94
N ARG A 198 -22.01 7.63 -4.38
CA ARG A 198 -20.72 7.04 -4.72
C ARG A 198 -20.91 6.04 -5.84
N LYS A 199 -20.35 6.32 -7.02
CA LYS A 199 -20.33 5.40 -8.16
C LYS A 199 -18.89 5.05 -8.51
N VAL A 200 -18.59 3.75 -8.60
CA VAL A 200 -17.31 3.28 -9.14
C VAL A 200 -17.28 3.60 -10.63
N THR A 201 -16.43 4.56 -11.02
CA THR A 201 -16.31 4.99 -12.42
C THR A 201 -15.55 3.96 -13.26
N TYR A 202 -14.54 3.30 -12.68
CA TYR A 202 -13.64 2.41 -13.39
C TYR A 202 -13.51 1.08 -12.65
N LYS A 203 -14.16 0.05 -13.17
CA LYS A 203 -14.15 -1.30 -12.60
C LYS A 203 -12.91 -2.06 -13.08
N ASP A 204 -12.00 -2.36 -12.17
CA ASP A 204 -10.99 -3.41 -12.34
C ASP A 204 -11.56 -4.78 -11.97
N ARG A 205 -11.05 -5.81 -12.65
CA ARG A 205 -11.35 -7.21 -12.38
C ARG A 205 -10.14 -7.92 -11.79
N ALA A 206 -10.35 -9.08 -11.17
CA ALA A 206 -9.26 -10.02 -10.91
C ALA A 206 -8.77 -10.64 -12.24
N PRO A 207 -7.46 -10.81 -12.43
CA PRO A 207 -6.93 -11.63 -13.53
C PRO A 207 -7.27 -13.11 -13.31
N LYS A 208 -7.27 -13.89 -14.39
CA LYS A 208 -7.35 -15.34 -14.32
C LYS A 208 -5.96 -15.94 -14.00
N PRO A 209 -5.87 -17.15 -13.43
CA PRO A 209 -4.59 -17.81 -13.17
C PRO A 209 -3.68 -17.86 -14.41
N GLU A 210 -4.23 -18.18 -15.58
CA GLU A 210 -3.49 -18.29 -16.84
C GLU A 210 -2.92 -16.94 -17.29
N GLU A 211 -3.64 -15.84 -17.04
CA GLU A 211 -3.17 -14.49 -17.34
C GLU A 211 -1.99 -14.11 -16.46
N ILE A 212 -2.03 -14.47 -15.17
CA ILE A 212 -0.89 -14.26 -14.27
C ILE A 212 0.28 -15.13 -14.72
N ALA A 213 0.06 -16.39 -15.10
CA ALA A 213 1.11 -17.28 -15.60
C ALA A 213 1.82 -16.68 -16.83
N ILE A 214 1.08 -16.13 -17.80
CA ILE A 214 1.65 -15.43 -18.96
C ILE A 214 2.51 -14.24 -18.53
N MET A 215 2.09 -13.49 -17.50
CA MET A 215 2.90 -12.40 -16.95
C MET A 215 4.20 -12.91 -16.34
N LEU A 216 4.15 -14.03 -15.61
CA LEU A 216 5.34 -14.64 -15.00
C LEU A 216 6.33 -15.16 -16.06
N ASP A 217 5.84 -15.80 -17.13
CA ASP A 217 6.68 -16.40 -18.17
C ASP A 217 7.47 -15.36 -18.98
N LYS A 218 6.96 -14.12 -19.08
CA LYS A 218 7.64 -13.01 -19.79
C LYS A 218 8.45 -12.10 -18.86
N ALA A 219 8.33 -12.28 -17.55
CA ALA A 219 9.00 -11.44 -16.58
C ALA A 219 10.39 -12.00 -16.24
N ALA A 220 11.34 -11.10 -15.94
CA ALA A 220 12.57 -11.51 -15.28
C ALA A 220 12.27 -11.96 -13.83
N THR A 221 13.19 -12.72 -13.22
CA THR A 221 12.99 -13.40 -11.92
C THR A 221 12.42 -12.48 -10.84
N ARG A 222 12.95 -11.25 -10.74
CA ARG A 222 12.49 -10.27 -9.75
C ARG A 222 11.06 -9.82 -9.99
N GLU A 223 10.73 -9.43 -11.22
CA GLU A 223 9.40 -8.94 -11.57
C GLU A 223 8.36 -10.07 -11.50
N ALA A 224 8.75 -11.29 -11.89
CA ALA A 224 7.94 -12.49 -11.72
C ALA A 224 7.64 -12.73 -10.23
N PHE A 225 8.65 -12.64 -9.36
CA PHE A 225 8.44 -12.73 -7.91
C PHE A 225 7.47 -11.66 -7.40
N ILE A 226 7.63 -10.40 -7.82
CA ILE A 226 6.73 -9.30 -7.41
C ILE A 226 5.27 -9.62 -7.76
N VAL A 227 5.01 -10.06 -8.99
CA VAL A 227 3.64 -10.41 -9.45
C VAL A 227 3.10 -11.60 -8.66
N ALA A 228 3.88 -12.68 -8.54
CA ALA A 228 3.47 -13.90 -7.84
C ALA A 228 3.21 -13.65 -6.35
N ALA A 229 4.06 -12.87 -5.68
CA ALA A 229 3.92 -12.59 -4.25
C ALA A 229 2.71 -11.72 -3.94
N ILE A 230 2.40 -10.70 -4.76
CA ILE A 230 1.20 -9.89 -4.57
C ILE A 230 -0.07 -10.71 -4.84
N ALA A 231 -0.04 -11.57 -5.86
CA ALA A 231 -1.17 -12.43 -6.22
C ALA A 231 -1.45 -13.52 -5.16
N SER A 232 -0.40 -14.04 -4.52
CA SER A 232 -0.50 -15.16 -3.56
C SER A 232 -0.54 -14.74 -2.10
N GLY A 233 0.00 -13.58 -1.72
CA GLY A 233 0.01 -13.09 -0.34
C GLY A 233 -0.91 -11.89 -0.06
N GLY A 234 -1.62 -11.40 -1.08
CA GLY A 234 -2.68 -10.41 -0.89
C GLY A 234 -2.23 -9.05 -0.38
N PHE A 235 -0.95 -8.67 -0.51
CA PHE A 235 -0.39 -7.43 0.05
C PHE A 235 -0.95 -6.14 -0.53
N ARG A 236 -0.92 -5.05 0.26
CA ARG A 236 -1.01 -3.69 -0.29
C ARG A 236 0.34 -3.33 -0.89
N GLU A 237 0.35 -2.66 -2.04
CA GLU A 237 1.57 -2.24 -2.76
C GLU A 237 2.59 -1.53 -1.85
N GLY A 238 2.13 -0.55 -1.07
CA GLY A 238 2.99 0.22 -0.16
C GLY A 238 3.50 -0.56 1.05
N THR A 239 2.82 -1.64 1.45
CA THR A 239 3.28 -2.56 2.50
C THR A 239 4.29 -3.54 1.91
N PHE A 240 4.01 -4.11 0.74
CA PHE A 240 4.90 -5.00 0.02
C PHE A 240 6.26 -4.34 -0.29
N ALA A 241 6.24 -3.06 -0.68
CA ALA A 241 7.45 -2.25 -0.93
C ALA A 241 8.39 -2.13 0.29
N LYS A 242 7.86 -2.26 1.51
CA LYS A 242 8.60 -2.08 2.76
C LYS A 242 9.07 -3.39 3.37
N LEU A 243 8.71 -4.54 2.80
CA LEU A 243 9.21 -5.82 3.27
C LEU A 243 10.73 -5.85 3.14
N LYS A 244 11.33 -6.49 4.14
CA LYS A 244 12.77 -6.74 4.32
C LYS A 244 13.03 -8.24 4.40
N TYR A 245 14.28 -8.65 4.24
CA TYR A 245 14.69 -10.06 4.27
C TYR A 245 14.25 -10.77 5.56
N ARG A 246 14.31 -10.10 6.71
CA ARG A 246 13.85 -10.66 8.00
C ARG A 246 12.42 -11.21 8.01
N HIS A 247 11.52 -10.69 7.18
CA HIS A 247 10.12 -11.15 7.16
C HIS A 247 9.93 -12.49 6.43
N VAL A 248 10.94 -12.95 5.68
CA VAL A 248 10.90 -14.23 4.96
C VAL A 248 12.00 -15.20 5.39
N ARG A 249 13.04 -14.69 6.09
CA ARG A 249 14.29 -15.40 6.37
C ARG A 249 14.06 -16.77 6.98
N GLU A 250 13.31 -16.85 8.07
CA GLU A 250 13.15 -18.09 8.84
C GLU A 250 12.61 -19.23 7.96
N ASP A 251 11.47 -19.00 7.30
CA ASP A 251 10.82 -20.01 6.47
C ASP A 251 11.58 -20.27 5.17
N LEU A 252 12.19 -19.25 4.57
CA LEU A 252 12.97 -19.38 3.34
C LEU A 252 14.22 -20.25 3.56
N GLU A 253 14.96 -20.01 4.65
CA GLU A 253 16.17 -20.75 5.00
C GLU A 253 15.85 -22.17 5.50
N ALA A 254 14.74 -22.34 6.21
CA ALA A 254 14.24 -23.65 6.61
C ALA A 254 13.56 -24.44 5.47
N GLY A 255 13.41 -23.85 4.28
CA GLY A 255 12.76 -24.50 3.14
C GLY A 255 11.28 -24.80 3.34
N ARG A 256 10.59 -24.07 4.23
CA ARG A 256 9.16 -24.25 4.50
C ARG A 256 8.32 -23.67 3.38
N VAL A 257 7.30 -24.40 2.95
CA VAL A 257 6.35 -23.98 1.92
C VAL A 257 4.93 -24.26 2.41
N PRO A 258 4.00 -23.29 2.36
CA PRO A 258 4.16 -21.89 1.92
C PRO A 258 5.00 -21.05 2.90
N ILE A 259 5.71 -20.00 2.44
CA ILE A 259 6.49 -19.11 3.32
C ILE A 259 5.55 -18.19 4.09
N HIS A 260 5.63 -18.19 5.42
CA HIS A 260 4.95 -17.25 6.30
C HIS A 260 5.60 -15.87 6.26
N ILE A 261 4.76 -14.83 6.30
CA ILE A 261 5.17 -13.44 6.40
C ILE A 261 4.31 -12.76 7.46
N HIS A 262 4.94 -12.44 8.59
CA HIS A 262 4.37 -11.54 9.59
C HIS A 262 4.61 -10.08 9.16
N VAL A 263 3.55 -9.29 9.08
CA VAL A 263 3.60 -7.87 8.70
C VAL A 263 3.26 -7.02 9.90
N GLU A 264 4.21 -6.24 10.39
CA GLU A 264 3.98 -5.43 11.60
C GLU A 264 3.13 -4.19 11.30
N ALA A 265 2.35 -3.76 12.29
CA ALA A 265 1.54 -2.55 12.21
C ALA A 265 2.35 -1.32 11.73
N ALA A 266 3.63 -1.20 12.10
CA ALA A 266 4.47 -0.06 11.73
C ALA A 266 4.59 0.16 10.20
N ILE A 267 4.54 -0.91 9.40
CA ILE A 267 4.64 -0.86 7.93
C ILE A 267 3.29 -0.90 7.22
N THR A 268 2.19 -1.18 7.94
CA THR A 268 0.83 -1.16 7.38
C THR A 268 0.28 0.25 7.22
N LYS A 269 -0.75 0.39 6.39
CA LYS A 269 -1.45 1.67 6.19
C LYS A 269 -2.26 2.01 7.43
N GLY A 270 -2.02 3.17 8.03
CA GLY A 270 -2.72 3.63 9.22
C GLY A 270 -2.14 3.10 10.54
N LYS A 271 -1.25 2.09 10.47
CA LYS A 271 -0.51 1.53 11.60
C LYS A 271 -1.36 0.98 12.74
N TYR A 272 -2.51 0.41 12.41
CA TYR A 272 -3.48 -0.06 13.40
C TYR A 272 -3.30 -1.53 13.78
N HIS A 273 -2.98 -2.39 12.82
CA HIS A 273 -2.91 -3.84 13.02
C HIS A 273 -1.73 -4.42 12.26
N ASP A 274 -1.08 -5.38 12.90
CA ASP A 274 -0.26 -6.41 12.29
C ASP A 274 -1.13 -7.53 11.72
N TYR A 275 -0.56 -8.38 10.87
CA TYR A 275 -1.24 -9.55 10.33
C TYR A 275 -0.25 -10.57 9.77
N ASP A 276 -0.70 -11.81 9.62
CA ASP A 276 0.06 -12.89 9.00
C ASP A 276 -0.51 -13.23 7.63
N THR A 277 0.37 -13.46 6.66
CA THR A 277 -0.01 -13.97 5.33
C THR A 277 1.06 -14.94 4.84
N PHE A 278 0.83 -15.54 3.67
CA PHE A 278 1.70 -16.59 3.14
C PHE A 278 1.99 -16.40 1.65
N LEU A 279 3.12 -16.93 1.21
CA LEU A 279 3.50 -17.04 -0.19
C LEU A 279 3.34 -18.48 -0.65
N ASN A 280 2.66 -18.70 -1.77
CA ASN A 280 2.51 -20.05 -2.32
C ASN A 280 3.84 -20.60 -2.89
N ALA A 281 3.86 -21.88 -3.23
CA ALA A 281 5.05 -22.57 -3.72
C ALA A 281 5.75 -21.87 -4.90
N GLU A 282 4.99 -21.35 -5.87
CA GLU A 282 5.54 -20.63 -7.03
C GLU A 282 6.24 -19.33 -6.62
N ALA A 283 5.63 -18.54 -5.75
CA ALA A 283 6.25 -17.33 -5.21
C ALA A 283 7.48 -17.65 -4.35
N CYS A 284 7.46 -18.75 -3.59
CA CYS A 284 8.62 -19.22 -2.82
C CYS A 284 9.80 -19.58 -3.71
N GLN A 285 9.57 -20.31 -4.80
CA GLN A 285 10.61 -20.69 -5.76
C GLN A 285 11.21 -19.46 -6.44
N LEU A 286 10.36 -18.53 -6.91
CA LEU A 286 10.82 -17.28 -7.52
C LEU A 286 11.60 -16.41 -6.54
N LEU A 287 11.19 -16.37 -5.26
CA LEU A 287 11.92 -15.68 -4.20
C LEU A 287 13.31 -16.29 -4.00
N LYS A 288 13.41 -17.62 -3.93
CA LYS A 288 14.69 -18.32 -3.75
C LYS A 288 15.66 -17.99 -4.90
N LEU A 289 15.20 -18.10 -6.15
CA LEU A 289 15.99 -17.76 -7.33
C LEU A 289 16.41 -16.28 -7.31
N TYR A 290 15.48 -15.38 -6.97
CA TYR A 290 15.78 -13.96 -6.88
C TYR A 290 16.83 -13.65 -5.81
N ILE A 291 16.76 -14.27 -4.64
CA ILE A 291 17.73 -14.11 -3.54
C ILE A 291 19.11 -14.64 -3.95
N GLN A 292 19.17 -15.79 -4.62
CA GLN A 292 20.42 -16.34 -5.16
C GLN A 292 21.04 -15.43 -6.23
N ASP A 293 20.21 -14.86 -7.12
CA ASP A 293 20.68 -13.89 -8.12
C ASP A 293 21.28 -12.62 -7.47
N ARG A 294 20.69 -12.16 -6.35
CA ARG A 294 21.22 -11.04 -5.58
C ARG A 294 22.57 -11.37 -4.94
N GLN A 295 22.68 -12.54 -4.31
CA GLN A 295 23.92 -13.00 -3.66
C GLN A 295 25.04 -13.22 -4.67
N ARG A 296 24.74 -13.80 -5.83
CA ARG A 296 25.70 -14.02 -6.92
C ARG A 296 26.13 -12.71 -7.59
N GLY A 297 25.24 -11.73 -7.64
CA GLY A 297 25.41 -10.54 -8.46
C GLY A 297 25.40 -10.85 -9.96
N GLY A 298 25.67 -9.83 -10.76
CA GLY A 298 25.75 -9.93 -12.21
C GLY A 298 26.52 -8.77 -12.81
N ARG A 299 26.42 -8.60 -14.13
CA ARG A 299 27.19 -7.59 -14.88
C ARG A 299 26.97 -6.16 -14.38
N SER A 300 25.74 -5.82 -13.99
CA SER A 300 25.35 -4.46 -13.61
C SER A 300 25.18 -4.26 -12.11
N MET A 301 25.10 -5.35 -11.33
CA MET A 301 24.82 -5.31 -9.89
C MET A 301 25.87 -6.17 -9.18
N PRO A 302 26.63 -5.61 -8.23
CA PRO A 302 27.60 -6.40 -7.49
C PRO A 302 26.91 -7.45 -6.63
N PRO A 303 27.60 -8.58 -6.34
CA PRO A 303 27.21 -9.52 -5.29
C PRO A 303 26.87 -8.76 -4.00
N GLU A 304 25.83 -9.17 -3.29
CA GLU A 304 25.48 -8.59 -2.00
C GLU A 304 25.23 -9.63 -0.93
N GLU A 305 25.64 -9.32 0.29
CA GLU A 305 25.29 -10.09 1.49
C GLU A 305 23.96 -9.58 2.05
N LEU A 306 23.01 -10.49 2.28
CA LEU A 306 21.68 -10.14 2.78
C LEU A 306 21.69 -10.11 4.30
N THR A 307 21.29 -8.97 4.85
CA THR A 307 21.06 -8.78 6.28
C THR A 307 19.57 -8.69 6.56
N ASP A 308 19.16 -8.80 7.82
CA ASP A 308 17.77 -8.68 8.24
C ASP A 308 17.11 -7.36 7.81
N GLU A 309 17.93 -6.31 7.72
CA GLU A 309 17.50 -4.97 7.35
C GLU A 309 17.48 -4.74 5.83
N SER A 310 18.07 -5.65 5.05
CA SER A 310 18.09 -5.56 3.59
C SER A 310 16.66 -5.57 3.03
N PRO A 311 16.32 -4.66 2.11
CA PRO A 311 15.01 -4.64 1.48
C PRO A 311 14.76 -5.96 0.74
N LEU A 312 13.54 -6.49 0.85
CA LEU A 312 13.15 -7.74 0.19
C LEU A 312 13.20 -7.56 -1.32
N ILE A 313 12.73 -6.41 -1.83
CA ILE A 313 12.79 -6.04 -3.24
C ILE A 313 13.80 -4.91 -3.44
N ARG A 314 14.94 -5.21 -4.06
CA ARG A 314 16.00 -4.24 -4.37
C ARG A 314 15.68 -3.45 -5.64
N ASN A 315 15.97 -2.14 -5.60
CA ASN A 315 15.94 -1.24 -6.73
C ASN A 315 17.02 -1.61 -7.76
N SER A 316 16.64 -1.74 -9.04
CA SER A 316 17.58 -2.11 -10.13
C SER A 316 18.39 -0.94 -10.68
N HIS A 317 17.96 0.29 -10.44
CA HIS A 317 18.57 1.47 -11.03
C HIS A 317 19.71 2.04 -10.19
N ILE A 318 19.84 1.59 -8.95
CA ILE A 318 20.82 2.08 -7.98
C ILE A 318 21.78 0.93 -7.66
N THR A 319 22.97 1.00 -8.25
CA THR A 319 23.96 -0.08 -8.21
C THR A 319 24.90 0.06 -7.01
N ASP A 320 25.17 1.29 -6.57
CA ASP A 320 26.11 1.65 -5.50
C ASP A 320 25.54 1.42 -4.09
N LYS A 321 24.21 1.38 -3.95
CA LYS A 321 23.53 1.23 -2.66
C LYS A 321 22.39 0.20 -2.72
N VAL A 322 22.22 -0.53 -1.62
CA VAL A 322 21.12 -1.48 -1.46
C VAL A 322 19.87 -0.73 -0.98
N LEU A 323 19.05 -0.27 -1.92
CA LEU A 323 17.80 0.45 -1.63
C LEU A 323 16.58 -0.34 -2.08
N GLY A 324 15.50 -0.21 -1.31
CA GLY A 324 14.21 -0.80 -1.65
C GLY A 324 13.52 -0.09 -2.81
N VAL A 325 12.56 -0.75 -3.44
CA VAL A 325 11.68 -0.13 -4.45
C VAL A 325 10.60 0.72 -3.80
N SER A 326 10.07 1.69 -4.56
CA SER A 326 8.90 2.46 -4.12
C SER A 326 7.59 1.75 -4.48
N GLU A 327 6.49 2.14 -3.82
CA GLU A 327 5.13 1.71 -4.21
C GLU A 327 4.84 2.01 -5.68
N LYS A 328 5.31 3.16 -6.17
CA LYS A 328 5.14 3.58 -7.57
C LYS A 328 5.86 2.63 -8.53
N THR A 329 7.08 2.22 -8.17
CA THR A 329 7.89 1.29 -8.96
C THR A 329 7.22 -0.07 -9.07
N ILE A 330 6.66 -0.61 -7.98
CA ILE A 330 5.89 -1.87 -8.03
C ILE A 330 4.68 -1.73 -8.96
N ARG A 331 3.97 -0.60 -8.89
CA ARG A 331 2.83 -0.33 -9.77
C ARG A 331 3.23 -0.25 -11.24
N GLU A 332 4.34 0.42 -11.54
CA GLU A 332 4.91 0.52 -12.89
C GLU A 332 5.28 -0.85 -13.43
N ILE A 333 6.02 -1.67 -12.67
CA ILE A 333 6.40 -3.04 -13.04
C ILE A 333 5.18 -3.88 -13.39
N VAL A 334 4.19 -3.93 -12.50
CA VAL A 334 2.98 -4.74 -12.72
C VAL A 334 2.19 -4.22 -13.93
N HIS A 335 2.13 -2.90 -14.11
CA HIS A 335 1.45 -2.29 -15.25
C HIS A 335 2.12 -2.63 -16.58
N GLU A 336 3.44 -2.44 -16.68
CA GLU A 336 4.22 -2.72 -17.88
C GLU A 336 4.15 -4.20 -18.27
N LEU A 337 4.26 -5.11 -17.31
CA LEU A 337 4.08 -6.54 -17.56
C LEU A 337 2.66 -6.85 -18.04
N ALA A 338 1.63 -6.34 -17.36
CA ALA A 338 0.25 -6.62 -17.75
C ALA A 338 -0.09 -6.06 -19.14
N VAL A 339 0.47 -4.91 -19.54
CA VAL A 339 0.26 -4.32 -20.87
C VAL A 339 1.05 -5.06 -21.94
N SER A 340 2.34 -5.33 -21.73
CA SER A 340 3.21 -6.04 -22.69
C SER A 340 2.75 -7.49 -22.94
N THR A 341 2.11 -8.12 -21.96
CA THR A 341 1.51 -9.45 -22.07
C THR A 341 0.08 -9.43 -22.62
N LYS A 342 -0.49 -8.25 -22.88
CA LYS A 342 -1.88 -8.04 -23.32
C LYS A 342 -2.96 -8.51 -22.32
N VAL A 343 -2.60 -8.75 -21.07
CA VAL A 343 -3.53 -9.07 -19.98
C VAL A 343 -4.34 -7.85 -19.56
N ALA A 344 -3.69 -6.69 -19.47
CA ALA A 344 -4.33 -5.42 -19.17
C ALA A 344 -4.81 -4.73 -20.44
N GLN A 345 -6.12 -4.60 -20.58
CA GLN A 345 -6.75 -3.79 -21.62
C GLN A 345 -7.15 -2.42 -21.08
N LYS A 346 -6.93 -1.37 -21.88
CA LYS A 346 -7.35 0.00 -21.58
C LYS A 346 -8.88 0.06 -21.57
N LEU A 347 -9.45 0.68 -20.54
CA LEU A 347 -10.90 0.82 -20.42
C LEU A 347 -11.42 1.90 -21.39
N PRO A 348 -12.64 1.73 -21.96
CA PRO A 348 -13.23 2.74 -22.83
C PRO A 348 -13.32 4.10 -22.16
N ASN A 349 -12.96 5.16 -22.88
CA ASN A 349 -13.01 6.56 -22.42
C ASN A 349 -12.27 6.78 -21.07
N SER A 350 -11.17 6.04 -20.86
CA SER A 350 -10.39 6.10 -19.63
C SER A 350 -8.89 6.01 -19.89
N TRP A 351 -8.11 6.60 -18.98
CA TRP A 351 -6.68 6.34 -18.86
C TRP A 351 -6.38 5.06 -18.08
N MET A 352 -7.39 4.44 -17.46
CA MET A 352 -7.24 3.26 -16.61
C MET A 352 -7.31 1.95 -17.39
N TYR A 353 -6.80 0.89 -16.75
CA TYR A 353 -6.73 -0.47 -17.30
C TYR A 353 -7.56 -1.46 -16.47
N SER A 354 -8.00 -2.53 -17.11
CA SER A 354 -8.82 -3.61 -16.53
C SER A 354 -8.10 -4.44 -15.48
N VAL A 355 -6.80 -4.63 -15.63
CA VAL A 355 -5.90 -5.28 -14.66
C VAL A 355 -4.88 -4.27 -14.16
N ARG A 356 -4.77 -4.16 -12.84
CA ARG A 356 -3.86 -3.27 -12.11
C ARG A 356 -3.25 -4.04 -10.94
N THR A 357 -2.32 -3.44 -10.21
CA THR A 357 -1.71 -4.12 -9.05
C THR A 357 -2.74 -4.53 -7.99
N HIS A 358 -3.75 -3.68 -7.72
CA HIS A 358 -4.86 -4.05 -6.85
C HIS A 358 -5.71 -5.23 -7.38
N SER A 359 -5.71 -5.48 -8.70
CA SER A 359 -6.36 -6.65 -9.28
C SER A 359 -5.72 -7.97 -8.82
N LEU A 360 -4.40 -8.01 -8.62
CA LEU A 360 -3.70 -9.19 -8.08
C LEU A 360 -4.15 -9.47 -6.64
N ARG A 361 -4.34 -8.42 -5.85
CA ARG A 361 -4.92 -8.53 -4.49
C ARG A 361 -6.40 -8.98 -4.53
N LYS A 362 -7.16 -8.59 -5.55
CA LYS A 362 -8.51 -9.15 -5.77
C LYS A 362 -8.48 -10.62 -6.14
N PHE A 363 -7.51 -11.04 -6.96
CA PHE A 363 -7.30 -12.45 -7.28
C PHE A 363 -7.08 -13.27 -6.01
N PHE A 364 -6.18 -12.84 -5.12
CA PHE A 364 -5.96 -13.47 -3.82
C PHE A 364 -7.27 -13.71 -3.05
N ARG A 365 -8.04 -12.63 -2.82
CA ARG A 365 -9.33 -12.70 -2.13
C ARG A 365 -10.28 -13.67 -2.80
N SER A 366 -10.47 -13.54 -4.12
CA SER A 366 -11.39 -14.37 -4.88
C SER A 366 -11.01 -15.85 -4.80
N GLN A 367 -9.73 -16.21 -4.91
CA GLN A 367 -9.28 -17.60 -4.84
C GLN A 367 -9.56 -18.22 -3.47
N LEU A 368 -9.25 -17.51 -2.38
CA LEU A 368 -9.52 -18.01 -1.03
C LEU A 368 -11.02 -18.09 -0.73
N SER A 369 -11.83 -17.13 -1.22
CA SER A 369 -13.28 -17.19 -1.09
C SER A 369 -13.88 -18.38 -1.85
N VAL A 370 -13.38 -18.69 -3.05
CA VAL A 370 -13.81 -19.89 -3.81
C VAL A 370 -13.46 -21.17 -3.05
N ALA A 371 -12.32 -21.19 -2.36
CA ALA A 371 -11.92 -22.28 -1.48
C ALA A 371 -12.70 -22.33 -0.14
N LYS A 372 -13.69 -21.44 0.05
CA LYS A 372 -14.53 -21.34 1.25
C LYS A 372 -13.74 -21.10 2.55
N ILE A 373 -12.58 -20.44 2.44
CA ILE A 373 -11.91 -19.90 3.63
C ILE A 373 -12.79 -18.78 4.18
N ASP A 374 -12.90 -18.74 5.52
CA ASP A 374 -13.69 -17.75 6.21
C ASP A 374 -13.29 -16.32 5.82
N SER A 375 -14.29 -15.45 5.63
CA SER A 375 -14.05 -14.09 5.14
C SER A 375 -13.20 -13.27 6.11
N GLU A 376 -13.33 -13.46 7.42
CA GLU A 376 -12.55 -12.72 8.43
C GLU A 376 -11.09 -13.15 8.42
N ILE A 377 -10.83 -14.44 8.19
CA ILE A 377 -9.46 -14.96 7.99
C ILE A 377 -8.84 -14.34 6.73
N ILE A 378 -9.60 -14.24 5.63
CA ILE A 378 -9.12 -13.59 4.40
C ILE A 378 -8.86 -12.09 4.66
N GLU A 379 -9.77 -11.40 5.35
CA GLU A 379 -9.62 -10.00 5.72
C GLU A 379 -8.38 -9.77 6.60
N TYR A 380 -8.14 -10.65 7.58
CA TYR A 380 -6.94 -10.69 8.41
C TYR A 380 -5.68 -10.86 7.56
N MET A 381 -5.61 -11.90 6.70
CA MET A 381 -4.47 -12.12 5.80
C MET A 381 -4.19 -10.95 4.84
N MET A 382 -5.23 -10.16 4.54
CA MET A 382 -5.10 -8.95 3.71
C MET A 382 -4.72 -7.71 4.53
N GLY A 383 -4.68 -7.78 5.86
CA GLY A 383 -4.44 -6.65 6.76
C GLY A 383 -5.59 -5.64 6.74
N HIS A 384 -6.83 -6.11 6.64
CA HIS A 384 -8.03 -5.29 6.86
C HIS A 384 -8.35 -5.21 8.36
N THR A 385 -9.08 -4.17 8.76
CA THR A 385 -9.58 -4.07 10.13
C THR A 385 -10.68 -5.12 10.30
N ILE A 386 -10.45 -6.05 11.22
CA ILE A 386 -11.37 -7.15 11.54
C ILE A 386 -12.31 -6.78 12.69
N ASN A 387 -13.28 -7.69 12.92
CA ASN A 387 -14.10 -7.77 14.11
C ASN A 387 -13.31 -7.44 15.39
N THR A 388 -13.70 -6.51 16.28
CA THR A 388 -13.00 -6.39 17.58
C THR A 388 -13.19 -7.64 18.45
N TYR A 389 -14.26 -8.40 18.19
CA TYR A 389 -14.58 -9.64 18.89
C TYR A 389 -13.95 -10.89 18.27
N GLU A 390 -13.29 -10.76 17.12
CA GLU A 390 -12.65 -11.88 16.44
C GLU A 390 -11.13 -11.74 16.55
N ASP A 391 -10.50 -12.72 17.20
CA ASP A 391 -9.05 -12.80 17.30
C ASP A 391 -8.54 -13.91 16.39
N VAL A 392 -8.44 -13.61 15.09
CA VAL A 392 -7.89 -14.55 14.09
C VAL A 392 -6.44 -14.91 14.39
N GLN A 393 -5.68 -13.98 14.98
CA GLN A 393 -4.28 -14.20 15.33
C GLN A 393 -4.12 -15.31 16.37
N SER A 394 -5.08 -15.44 17.30
CA SER A 394 -5.10 -16.51 18.31
C SER A 394 -5.16 -17.94 17.75
N LEU A 395 -5.58 -18.12 16.50
CA LEU A 395 -5.58 -19.44 15.84
C LEU A 395 -4.17 -20.01 15.66
N GLY A 396 -3.15 -19.13 15.65
CA GLY A 396 -1.75 -19.50 15.49
C GLY A 396 -1.33 -19.67 14.03
N VAL A 397 -0.05 -19.40 13.77
CA VAL A 397 0.55 -19.37 12.42
C VAL A 397 0.36 -20.69 11.68
N GLU A 398 0.56 -21.84 12.35
CA GLU A 398 0.46 -23.14 11.69
C GLU A 398 -0.98 -23.51 11.30
N THR A 399 -1.98 -23.12 12.09
CA THR A 399 -3.39 -23.28 11.72
C THR A 399 -3.70 -22.45 10.47
N LEU A 400 -3.27 -21.19 10.45
CA LEU A 400 -3.44 -20.30 9.31
C LEU A 400 -2.69 -20.81 8.06
N ARG A 401 -1.49 -21.37 8.25
CA ARG A 401 -0.68 -22.01 7.19
C ARG A 401 -1.41 -23.21 6.59
N ASN A 402 -2.01 -24.04 7.43
CA ASN A 402 -2.80 -25.19 7.00
C ASN A 402 -4.05 -24.77 6.23
N LEU A 403 -4.76 -23.74 6.69
CA LEU A 403 -5.92 -23.18 5.97
C LEU A 403 -5.52 -22.61 4.61
N TYR A 404 -4.42 -21.85 4.55
CA TYR A 404 -3.88 -21.33 3.30
C TYR A 404 -3.50 -22.46 2.33
N THR A 405 -2.84 -23.50 2.84
CA THR A 405 -2.41 -24.67 2.05
C THR A 405 -3.61 -25.46 1.53
N ALA A 406 -4.63 -25.66 2.36
CA ALA A 406 -5.89 -26.31 1.99
C ALA A 406 -6.65 -25.54 0.90
N ALA A 407 -6.51 -24.21 0.87
CA ALA A 407 -7.10 -23.40 -0.19
C ALA A 407 -6.49 -23.66 -1.58
N GLY A 408 -5.31 -24.27 -1.65
CA GLY A 408 -4.70 -24.72 -2.90
C GLY A 408 -4.40 -23.59 -3.89
N LEU A 409 -4.12 -22.38 -3.39
CA LEU A 409 -3.87 -21.21 -4.23
C LEU A 409 -2.64 -21.42 -5.11
N ALA A 410 -2.88 -21.64 -6.40
CA ALA A 410 -1.86 -21.83 -7.43
C ALA A 410 -2.12 -20.86 -8.59
N ILE A 411 -1.04 -20.37 -9.21
CA ILE A 411 -1.11 -19.51 -10.40
C ILE A 411 -1.10 -20.39 -11.64
N ARG A 412 -0.16 -21.34 -11.72
CA ARG A 412 -0.15 -22.34 -12.76
C ARG A 412 -0.98 -23.55 -12.30
N PRO A 413 -1.86 -24.09 -13.16
CA PRO A 413 -2.48 -25.38 -12.87
C PRO A 413 -1.37 -26.42 -12.71
N LYS A 414 -1.56 -27.39 -11.80
CA LYS A 414 -0.69 -28.58 -11.73
C LYS A 414 -0.89 -29.41 -13.01
N THR A 415 -0.20 -29.04 -14.09
CA THR A 415 -0.24 -29.76 -15.37
C THR A 415 0.34 -31.17 -15.19
N GLN A 416 -0.05 -32.11 -16.05
CA GLN A 416 0.53 -33.46 -16.04
C GLN A 416 2.04 -33.42 -16.24
N VAL A 417 2.54 -32.53 -17.10
CA VAL A 417 3.97 -32.26 -17.29
C VAL A 417 4.66 -31.85 -15.99
N ASN A 418 4.05 -30.99 -15.18
CA ASN A 418 4.62 -30.58 -13.89
C ASN A 418 4.62 -31.74 -12.88
N ARG A 419 3.60 -32.61 -12.90
CA ARG A 419 3.58 -33.83 -12.07
C ARG A 419 4.68 -34.81 -12.47
N ILE A 420 4.98 -34.95 -13.76
CA ILE A 420 6.08 -35.79 -14.27
C ILE A 420 7.40 -35.26 -13.72
N GLU A 421 7.68 -33.97 -13.89
CA GLU A 421 8.94 -33.38 -13.40
C GLU A 421 9.08 -33.46 -11.88
N GLN A 422 8.00 -33.25 -11.12
CA GLN A 422 8.01 -33.47 -9.65
C GLN A 422 8.32 -34.93 -9.29
N LEU A 423 7.71 -35.90 -9.96
CA LEU A 423 8.01 -37.32 -9.74
C LEU A 423 9.45 -37.65 -10.10
N LYS A 424 9.99 -37.08 -11.18
CA LYS A 424 11.41 -37.23 -11.54
C LYS A 424 12.33 -36.69 -10.45
N GLU A 425 12.04 -35.52 -9.89
CA GLU A 425 12.86 -34.97 -8.80
C GLU A 425 12.78 -35.80 -7.52
N ILE A 426 11.60 -36.30 -7.15
CA ILE A 426 11.45 -37.19 -5.98
C ILE A 426 12.26 -38.48 -6.20
N ILE A 427 12.15 -39.12 -7.35
CA ILE A 427 12.91 -40.34 -7.67
C ILE A 427 14.41 -40.08 -7.61
N ARG A 428 14.90 -38.95 -8.14
CA ARG A 428 16.32 -38.55 -8.04
C ARG A 428 16.76 -38.35 -6.59
N ALA A 429 15.91 -37.72 -5.77
CA ALA A 429 16.20 -37.50 -4.35
C ALA A 429 16.31 -38.82 -3.56
N TRP A 430 15.60 -39.87 -3.99
CA TRP A 430 15.65 -41.21 -3.42
C TRP A 430 16.68 -42.12 -4.13
N GLY A 431 17.64 -41.54 -4.86
CA GLY A 431 18.75 -42.26 -5.50
C GLY A 431 18.39 -43.00 -6.80
N GLY A 432 17.17 -42.86 -7.32
CA GLY A 432 16.74 -43.46 -8.58
C GLY A 432 17.06 -42.61 -9.81
N ASN A 433 17.12 -43.24 -11.00
CA ASN A 433 17.30 -42.56 -12.28
C ASN A 433 16.01 -42.61 -13.12
N PRO A 434 15.18 -41.55 -13.11
CA PRO A 434 13.89 -41.58 -13.80
C PRO A 434 14.00 -41.62 -15.32
N GLU A 435 15.07 -41.05 -15.91
CA GLU A 435 15.25 -41.05 -17.37
C GLU A 435 15.59 -42.46 -17.88
N GLU A 436 16.32 -43.25 -17.11
CA GLU A 436 16.62 -44.64 -17.43
C GLU A 436 15.35 -45.51 -17.41
N VAL A 437 14.48 -45.30 -16.42
CA VAL A 437 13.21 -46.02 -16.30
C VAL A 437 12.29 -45.71 -17.48
N LEU A 438 12.13 -44.42 -17.82
CA LEU A 438 11.32 -44.01 -18.96
C LEU A 438 11.89 -44.48 -20.30
N SER A 439 13.22 -44.47 -20.44
CA SER A 439 13.91 -44.95 -21.66
C SER A 439 13.76 -46.47 -21.83
N LYS A 440 13.87 -47.24 -20.74
CA LYS A 440 13.63 -48.69 -20.78
C LYS A 440 12.20 -49.00 -21.19
N ASP A 441 11.21 -48.31 -20.61
CA ASP A 441 9.82 -48.52 -21.00
C ASP A 441 9.54 -48.16 -22.47
N ALA A 442 10.09 -47.03 -22.94
CA ALA A 442 9.97 -46.62 -24.34
C ALA A 442 10.55 -47.67 -25.32
N LEU A 443 11.66 -48.32 -24.94
CA LEU A 443 12.25 -49.42 -25.72
C LEU A 443 11.37 -50.67 -25.72
N PHE A 444 10.71 -51.00 -24.60
CA PHE A 444 9.79 -52.14 -24.51
C PHE A 444 8.47 -51.92 -25.27
N ARG A 445 8.02 -50.66 -25.39
CA ARG A 445 6.76 -50.31 -26.08
C ARG A 445 6.86 -50.30 -27.61
N GLY A 446 8.03 -50.01 -28.18
CA GLY A 446 8.18 -49.82 -29.63
C GLY A 446 7.47 -48.55 -30.15
N ASN A 447 7.55 -48.29 -31.46
CA ASN A 447 6.99 -47.08 -32.09
C ASN A 447 5.45 -47.14 -32.17
N VAL A 448 4.77 -46.67 -31.15
CA VAL A 448 3.30 -46.49 -31.13
C VAL A 448 2.94 -45.02 -31.35
N THR A 449 2.03 -44.74 -32.26
CA THR A 449 1.53 -43.38 -32.51
C THR A 449 0.42 -43.03 -31.52
N GLU A 450 0.78 -42.49 -30.36
CA GLU A 450 -0.16 -42.03 -29.32
C GLU A 450 -0.38 -40.51 -29.35
N ARG A 451 -1.49 -40.05 -28.77
CA ARG A 451 -1.69 -38.60 -28.53
C ARG A 451 -0.82 -38.15 -27.36
N GLN A 452 -0.41 -36.87 -27.39
CA GLN A 452 0.52 -36.29 -26.40
C GLN A 452 0.03 -36.43 -24.94
N ASP A 453 -1.29 -36.39 -24.71
CA ASP A 453 -1.89 -36.59 -23.39
C ASP A 453 -1.82 -38.06 -22.90
N GLU A 454 -1.90 -39.03 -23.82
CA GLU A 454 -1.81 -40.46 -23.49
C GLU A 454 -0.37 -40.81 -23.08
N THR A 455 0.62 -40.26 -23.80
CA THR A 455 2.03 -40.42 -23.48
C THR A 455 2.37 -39.82 -22.11
N GLN A 456 1.84 -38.65 -21.77
CA GLN A 456 2.07 -38.02 -20.45
C GLN A 456 1.44 -38.82 -19.30
N ASN A 457 0.19 -39.29 -19.48
CA ASN A 457 -0.47 -40.15 -18.48
C ASN A 457 0.30 -41.45 -18.23
N HIS A 458 0.86 -42.03 -19.28
CA HIS A 458 1.64 -43.26 -19.19
C HIS A 458 2.99 -43.03 -18.51
N GLN A 459 3.71 -41.96 -18.85
CA GLN A 459 4.95 -41.59 -18.14
C GLN A 459 4.69 -41.36 -16.65
N LEU A 460 3.55 -40.74 -16.30
CA LEU A 460 3.13 -40.56 -14.91
C LEU A 460 2.93 -41.87 -14.17
N SER A 461 2.24 -42.84 -14.77
CA SER A 461 1.95 -44.12 -14.12
C SER A 461 3.23 -44.92 -13.84
N ILE A 462 4.19 -44.88 -14.77
CA ILE A 462 5.48 -45.57 -14.64
C ILE A 462 6.33 -44.97 -13.54
N LEU A 463 6.47 -43.64 -13.53
CA LEU A 463 7.24 -42.97 -12.50
C LEU A 463 6.60 -43.19 -11.11
N ALA A 464 5.27 -43.18 -11.02
CA ALA A 464 4.57 -43.46 -9.76
C ALA A 464 4.82 -44.90 -9.27
N GLU A 465 4.78 -45.91 -10.14
CA GLU A 465 5.05 -47.30 -9.77
C GLU A 465 6.52 -47.51 -9.40
N ASN A 466 7.45 -46.87 -10.12
CA ASN A 466 8.87 -46.89 -9.79
C ASN A 466 9.14 -46.30 -8.41
N LEU A 467 8.56 -45.13 -8.11
CA LEU A 467 8.67 -44.51 -6.80
C LEU A 467 8.12 -45.43 -5.70
N LYS A 468 6.98 -46.08 -5.94
CA LYS A 468 6.38 -47.04 -5.01
C LYS A 468 7.28 -48.25 -4.74
N GLN A 469 8.02 -48.72 -5.75
CA GLN A 469 9.00 -49.79 -5.59
C GLN A 469 10.23 -49.35 -4.80
N ILE A 470 10.73 -48.13 -5.03
CA ILE A 470 11.84 -47.55 -4.28
C ILE A 470 11.45 -47.44 -2.80
N ILE A 471 10.29 -46.84 -2.51
CA ILE A 471 9.76 -46.71 -1.13
C ILE A 471 9.59 -48.09 -0.47
N ARG A 472 9.08 -49.09 -1.19
CA ARG A 472 8.90 -50.45 -0.66
C ARG A 472 10.22 -51.10 -0.30
N LYS A 473 11.26 -50.96 -1.13
CA LYS A 473 12.59 -51.51 -0.85
C LYS A 473 13.18 -50.93 0.42
N GLU A 474 13.12 -49.60 0.54
CA GLU A 474 13.66 -48.87 1.69
C GLU A 474 12.86 -49.12 2.98
N ALA A 475 11.59 -49.49 2.89
CA ALA A 475 10.76 -49.89 4.04
C ALA A 475 10.95 -51.35 4.47
N THR A 476 11.63 -52.17 3.66
CA THR A 476 11.93 -53.58 3.94
C THR A 476 13.39 -53.86 4.29
N GLU A 477 14.27 -52.88 4.07
CA GLU A 477 15.62 -52.79 4.64
C GLU A 477 15.56 -52.13 6.03
#